data_AF-A0A347UB16-F1
#
_entry.id   AF-A0A347UB16-F1
#
_cell.length_a   1.000
_cell.length_b   1.000
_cell.length_c   1.000
_cell.angle_alpha   90.00
_cell.angle_beta   90.00
_cell.angle_gamma   90.00
#
_symmetry.space_group_name_H-M   'P 1'
#
loop_
_entity.id
_entity.type
_entity.pdbx_description
1 polymer ?
#
loop_
_entity_poly.entity_id
_entity_poly.type
_entity_poly.pdbx_seq_one_letter_code
_entity_poly.pdbx_strand_id
1 'polypeptide(L)' 'MNEDKFIKKAEVLTEYIKIGETKLDEIIKNGNFVEPIPIEGFAHSLYSVLEIQKWMDDQKQKRNIKK' A
#
# COMPACT_ATOMS: atom_id res chain seq x y z
N MET A 1 -12.18 -15.69 9.20
CA MET A 1 -10.93 -15.90 8.46
C MET A 1 -10.89 -14.83 7.38
N ASN A 2 -10.08 -13.80 7.52
CA ASN A 2 -9.95 -12.80 6.45
C ASN A 2 -8.90 -13.34 5.48
N GLU A 3 -9.37 -13.84 4.33
CA GLU A 3 -8.49 -14.16 3.22
C GLU A 3 -7.83 -12.87 2.74
N ASP A 4 -6.50 -12.81 2.84
CA ASP A 4 -5.75 -11.72 2.26
C ASP A 4 -5.78 -11.84 0.74
N LYS A 5 -5.91 -10.70 0.07
CA LYS A 5 -5.94 -10.62 -1.39
C LYS A 5 -4.76 -9.82 -1.87
N PHE A 6 -4.13 -10.30 -2.93
CA PHE A 6 -3.11 -9.55 -3.64
C PHE A 6 -3.75 -8.67 -4.71
N ILE A 7 -3.36 -7.41 -4.71
CA ILE A 7 -3.78 -6.42 -5.71
C ILE A 7 -2.57 -5.75 -6.35
N LYS A 8 -2.73 -5.28 -7.59
CA LYS A 8 -1.64 -4.63 -8.34
C LYS A 8 -1.39 -3.23 -7.80
N LYS A 9 -0.15 -2.71 -7.95
CA LYS A 9 0.18 -1.29 -7.65
C LYS A 9 -0.87 -0.31 -8.19
N ALA A 10 -1.32 -0.53 -9.42
CA ALA A 10 -2.31 0.31 -10.08
C ALA A 10 -3.65 0.34 -9.33
N GLU A 11 -4.13 -0.81 -8.85
CA GLU A 11 -5.39 -0.91 -8.07
C GLU A 11 -5.24 -0.25 -6.70
N VAL A 12 -4.08 -0.39 -6.05
CA VAL A 12 -3.77 0.32 -4.80
C VAL A 12 -3.91 1.83 -4.98
N LEU A 13 -3.37 2.34 -6.10
CA LEU A 13 -3.42 3.75 -6.47
C LEU A 13 -4.84 4.21 -6.77
N THR A 14 -5.59 3.48 -7.59
CA THR A 14 -6.91 3.91 -8.09
C THR A 14 -8.02 3.67 -7.08
N GLU A 15 -7.96 2.59 -6.30
CA GLU A 15 -9.06 2.16 -5.43
C GLU A 15 -8.86 2.52 -3.96
N TYR A 16 -7.62 2.39 -3.44
CA TYR A 16 -7.37 2.52 -2.00
C TYR A 16 -6.85 3.90 -1.61
N ILE A 17 -5.72 4.31 -2.18
CA ILE A 17 -4.98 5.48 -1.69
C ILE A 17 -5.35 6.73 -2.47
N LYS A 18 -5.72 6.59 -3.75
CA LYS A 18 -6.13 7.70 -4.64
C LYS A 18 -5.17 8.88 -4.60
N ILE A 19 -3.88 8.60 -4.40
CA ILE A 19 -2.80 9.58 -4.50
C ILE A 19 -2.15 9.47 -5.88
N GLY A 20 -1.59 10.58 -6.36
CA GLY A 20 -0.82 10.56 -7.61
C GLY A 20 0.33 9.56 -7.51
N GLU A 21 0.57 8.84 -8.61
CA GLU A 21 1.57 7.77 -8.69
C GLU A 21 2.97 8.23 -8.24
N THR A 22 3.34 9.47 -8.56
CA THR A 22 4.59 10.11 -8.12
C THR A 22 4.70 10.16 -6.60
N LYS A 23 3.64 10.53 -5.89
CA LYS A 23 3.64 10.59 -4.43
C LYS A 23 3.70 9.20 -3.82
N LEU A 24 2.99 8.23 -4.39
CA LEU A 24 3.10 6.86 -3.91
C LEU A 24 4.53 6.35 -4.08
N ASP A 25 5.15 6.61 -5.23
CA ASP A 25 6.54 6.20 -5.49
C ASP A 25 7.51 6.85 -4.50
N GLU A 26 7.32 8.13 -4.16
CA GLU A 26 8.08 8.79 -3.09
C GLU A 26 7.86 8.14 -1.72
N ILE A 27 6.62 7.79 -1.36
CA ILE A 27 6.32 7.16 -0.06
C ILE A 27 6.92 5.75 0.00
N ILE A 28 6.83 4.98 -1.11
CA ILE A 28 7.48 3.67 -1.27
C ILE A 28 9.00 3.83 -1.13
N LYS A 29 9.62 4.76 -1.85
CA LYS A 29 11.07 5.01 -1.80
C LYS A 29 11.55 5.47 -0.42
N ASN A 30 10.73 6.22 0.30
CA ASN A 30 11.04 6.63 1.67
C ASN A 30 10.86 5.48 2.69
N GLY A 31 10.53 4.26 2.26
CA GLY A 31 10.28 3.13 3.16
C GLY A 31 9.03 3.30 4.01
N ASN A 32 8.17 4.25 3.65
CA ASN A 32 6.96 4.59 4.37
C ASN A 32 5.73 3.93 3.76
N PHE A 33 5.86 2.96 2.86
CA PHE A 33 4.74 2.24 2.26
C PHE A 33 4.94 0.72 2.34
N VAL A 34 3.88 -0.04 2.08
CA VAL A 34 3.90 -1.51 1.96
C VAL A 34 4.90 -1.93 0.88
N GLU A 35 5.69 -2.96 1.16
CA GLU A 35 6.65 -3.48 0.20
C GLU A 35 5.96 -4.23 -0.94
N PRO A 36 6.36 -3.98 -2.20
CA PRO A 36 5.87 -4.76 -3.34
C PRO A 36 6.33 -6.21 -3.23
N ILE A 37 5.40 -7.15 -3.41
CA ILE A 37 5.66 -8.58 -3.47
C ILE A 37 5.86 -8.95 -4.95
N PRO A 38 7.10 -9.28 -5.38
CA PRO A 38 7.33 -9.84 -6.70
C PRO A 38 6.89 -11.30 -6.72
N ILE A 39 6.14 -11.69 -7.75
CA ILE A 39 5.81 -13.10 -8.00
C ILE A 39 6.54 -13.55 -9.26
N GLU A 40 7.27 -14.66 -9.18
CA GLU A 40 7.96 -15.24 -10.34
C GLU A 40 6.94 -15.57 -11.45
N GLY A 41 7.23 -15.11 -12.67
CA GLY A 41 6.30 -15.22 -13.81
C GLY A 41 5.23 -14.13 -13.88
N PHE A 42 5.25 -13.14 -12.98
CA PHE A 42 4.33 -12.01 -12.99
C PHE A 42 5.08 -10.67 -13.09
N ALA A 43 4.82 -9.92 -14.16
CA ALA A 43 5.58 -8.70 -14.48
C ALA A 43 5.26 -7.49 -13.58
N HIS A 44 4.25 -7.60 -12.70
CA HIS A 44 3.80 -6.49 -11.86
C HIS A 44 4.02 -6.78 -10.38
N SER A 45 4.44 -5.76 -9.64
CA SER A 45 4.45 -5.81 -8.19
C SER A 45 3.02 -5.91 -7.63
N LEU A 46 2.81 -6.91 -6.78
CA LEU A 46 1.57 -7.09 -6.03
C LEU A 46 1.72 -6.56 -4.62
N TYR A 47 0.59 -6.23 -4.00
CA TYR A 47 0.50 -5.74 -2.64
C TYR A 47 -0.60 -6.48 -1.90
N SER A 48 -0.36 -6.80 -0.64
CA SER A 48 -1.37 -7.33 0.26
C SER A 48 -2.38 -6.24 0.63
N VAL A 49 -3.67 -6.52 0.47
CA VAL A 49 -4.74 -5.61 0.91
C VAL A 49 -4.66 -5.39 2.42
N LEU A 50 -4.40 -6.43 3.20
CA LEU A 50 -4.27 -6.30 4.66
C LEU A 50 -3.12 -5.37 5.06
N GLU A 51 -1.97 -5.46 4.38
CA GLU A 51 -0.86 -4.56 4.66
C GLU A 51 -1.20 -3.10 4.33
N ILE A 52 -1.89 -2.87 3.20
CA ILE A 52 -2.33 -1.52 2.82
C ILE A 52 -3.33 -0.97 3.85
N GLN A 53 -4.27 -1.80 4.31
CA GLN A 53 -5.20 -1.41 5.37
C GLN A 53 -4.50 -1.09 6.68
N LYS A 54 -3.53 -1.90 7.09
CA LYS A 54 -2.69 -1.62 8.27
C LYS A 54 -1.92 -0.32 8.12
N TRP A 55 -1.34 -0.09 6.94
CA TRP A 55 -0.64 1.16 6.64
C TRP A 55 -1.55 2.37 6.78
N MET A 56 -2.75 2.31 6.19
CA MET A 56 -3.74 3.39 6.31
C MET A 56 -4.15 3.62 7.78
N ASP A 57 -4.25 2.55 8.57
CA ASP A 57 -4.55 2.66 10.00
C ASP A 57 -3.41 3.33 10.78
N ASP A 58 -2.17 2.93 10.53
CA ASP A 58 -0.98 3.56 11.12
C ASP A 58 -0.91 5.07 10.79
N GLN A 59 -1.22 5.47 9.56
CA GLN A 59 -1.31 6.88 9.19
C GLN A 59 -2.42 7.62 9.98
N LYS A 60 -3.58 6.98 10.22
CA LYS A 60 -4.65 7.54 11.06
C LYS A 60 -4.22 7.65 12.52
N GLN A 61 -3.51 6.66 13.05
CA GLN A 61 -3.00 6.68 14.41
C GLN A 61 -1.95 7.78 14.60
N LYS A 62 -1.03 7.96 13.64
CA LYS A 62 -0.06 9.07 13.62
C LYS A 62 -0.74 10.45 13.67
N ARG A 63 -1.90 10.60 13.01
CA ARG A 63 -2.73 11.81 13.15
C ARG A 63 -3.30 11.96 14.56
N ASN A 64 -3.73 10.86 15.18
CA ASN A 64 -4.38 10.88 16.48
C ASN A 64 -3.40 11.10 17.66
N ILE A 65 -2.13 10.72 17.50
CA ILE A 65 -1.07 10.92 18.52
C ILE A 65 -0.61 12.39 18.61
N LYS A 66 -0.88 13.21 17.58
CA LYS A 66 -0.56 14.65 17.59
C LYS A 66 -1.61 15.53 18.29
N LYS A 67 -2.56 14.96 19.05
CA LYS A 67 -3.62 15.69 19.75
C LYS A 67 -3.43 15.72 21.26
#